data_AF-A0A6S7HYW8-F1
#
_entry.id   AF-A0A6S7HYW8-F1
#
_cell.length_a   1.000
_cell.length_b   1.000
_cell.length_c   1.000
_cell.angle_alpha   90.00
_cell.angle_beta   90.00
_cell.angle_gamma   90.00
#
_symmetry.space_group_name_H-M   'P 1'
#
loop_
_entity.id
_entity.type
_entity.pdbx_description
1 polymer ?
#
loop_
_entity_poly.entity_id
_entity_poly.type
_entity_poly.pdbx_seq_one_letter_code
_entity_poly.pdbx_strand_id
1 'polypeptide(L)'
;MECEGETAECYVKFFTLINETIDKVAPGEKFNPLAGFMADEAGGIQEGLRRVYGQAVLERIKTCEFHFLQCANRRQRARLHSDKSKEFFTRVTRALLATQTSSAYHAAVTELKDFVAKKPSKDQRGFLITWFQWWDDRRSHVFPAFARKNAPAANLAEVIHSKWKTTGGEHLSLVDAAAEDIKDSLILERQFKGYETDHFVGGSGPSVSSMSSRNYQAQKNRAEKYAKDLIEEDPSDLTSRADALGTFQVNPLSSHRATKP
;
A
#
# COMPACT_ATOMS: atom_id res chain seq x y z
N MET A 1 3.78 -13.36 -22.34
CA MET A 1 3.46 -11.99 -22.80
C MET A 1 4.70 -11.16 -22.54
N GLU A 2 5.42 -10.78 -23.59
CA GLU A 2 6.51 -9.82 -23.46
C GLU A 2 5.88 -8.46 -23.12
N CYS A 3 6.23 -7.90 -21.96
CA CYS A 3 5.64 -6.65 -21.49
C CYS A 3 6.46 -5.50 -22.08
N GLU A 4 5.96 -4.90 -23.16
CA GLU A 4 6.59 -3.71 -23.78
C GLU A 4 6.49 -2.46 -22.88
N GLY A 5 5.63 -2.48 -21.86
CA GLY A 5 5.53 -1.46 -20.82
C GLY A 5 4.34 -1.67 -19.87
N GLU A 6 4.35 -0.97 -18.73
CA GLU A 6 3.28 -1.01 -17.72
C GLU A 6 2.09 -0.08 -18.09
N THR A 7 1.56 -0.24 -19.30
CA THR A 7 0.45 0.57 -19.83
C THR A 7 -0.91 0.01 -19.42
N ALA A 8 -1.95 0.85 -19.46
CA ALA A 8 -3.31 0.41 -19.22
C ALA A 8 -3.72 -0.74 -20.17
N GLU A 9 -3.29 -0.67 -21.43
CA GLU A 9 -3.55 -1.66 -22.48
C GLU A 9 -2.91 -3.01 -22.13
N CYS A 10 -1.67 -3.01 -21.63
CA CYS A 10 -0.99 -4.21 -21.16
C CYS A 10 -1.74 -4.85 -19.97
N TYR A 11 -2.18 -4.05 -19.00
CA TYR A 11 -2.95 -4.56 -17.85
C TYR A 11 -4.33 -5.07 -18.24
N VAL A 12 -5.04 -4.41 -19.16
CA VAL A 12 -6.31 -4.93 -19.70
C VAL A 12 -6.09 -6.29 -20.33
N LYS A 13 -5.09 -6.42 -21.22
CA LYS A 13 -4.78 -7.69 -21.87
C LYS A 13 -4.45 -8.77 -20.85
N PHE A 14 -3.66 -8.45 -19.84
CA PHE A 14 -3.29 -9.37 -18.77
C PHE A 14 -4.53 -9.89 -18.00
N PHE A 15 -5.37 -9.00 -17.46
CA PHE A 15 -6.52 -9.41 -16.68
C PHE A 15 -7.60 -10.11 -17.53
N THR A 16 -7.78 -9.72 -18.78
CA THR A 16 -8.67 -10.43 -19.71
C THR A 16 -8.21 -11.88 -19.92
N LEU A 17 -6.92 -12.10 -20.20
CA LEU A 17 -6.37 -13.45 -20.39
C LEU A 17 -6.45 -14.30 -19.12
N ILE A 18 -6.23 -13.70 -17.95
CA ILE A 18 -6.44 -14.39 -16.67
C ILE A 18 -7.89 -14.84 -16.53
N ASN A 19 -8.84 -13.95 -16.78
CA ASN A 19 -10.26 -14.26 -16.67
C ASN A 19 -10.69 -15.34 -17.68
N GLU A 20 -10.21 -15.27 -18.93
CA GLU A 20 -10.44 -16.32 -19.92
C GLU A 20 -9.86 -17.68 -19.51
N THR A 21 -8.71 -17.67 -18.83
CA THR A 21 -8.09 -18.91 -18.34
C THR A 21 -8.85 -19.48 -17.15
N ILE A 22 -9.33 -18.63 -16.23
CA ILE A 22 -10.17 -19.04 -15.12
C ILE A 22 -11.49 -19.61 -15.62
N ASP A 23 -12.15 -18.95 -16.57
CA ASP A 23 -13.44 -19.40 -17.11
C ASP A 23 -13.35 -20.79 -17.76
N LYS A 24 -12.20 -21.14 -18.35
CA LYS A 24 -11.96 -22.49 -18.90
C LYS A 24 -11.91 -23.59 -17.85
N VAL A 25 -11.51 -23.28 -16.61
CA VAL A 25 -11.36 -24.27 -15.52
C VAL A 25 -12.46 -24.15 -14.46
N ALA A 26 -13.10 -22.99 -14.37
CA ALA A 26 -14.18 -22.65 -13.48
C ALA A 26 -15.16 -21.70 -14.21
N PRO A 27 -16.09 -22.26 -15.02
CA PRO A 27 -17.00 -21.45 -15.84
C PRO A 27 -17.81 -20.45 -15.02
N GLY A 28 -17.83 -19.19 -15.48
CA GLY A 28 -18.50 -18.08 -14.81
C GLY A 28 -17.68 -17.37 -13.73
N GLU A 29 -16.55 -17.94 -13.31
CA GLU A 29 -15.66 -17.33 -12.33
C GLU A 29 -14.67 -16.35 -12.98
N LYS A 30 -14.25 -15.35 -12.21
CA LYS A 30 -13.27 -14.34 -12.63
C LYS A 30 -12.30 -14.05 -11.50
N PHE A 31 -11.10 -13.59 -11.85
CA PHE A 31 -10.15 -13.07 -10.88
C PHE A 31 -10.65 -11.74 -10.30
N ASN A 32 -11.44 -11.82 -9.23
CA ASN A 32 -12.03 -10.65 -8.60
C ASN A 32 -11.94 -10.75 -7.06
N PRO A 33 -10.73 -10.63 -6.47
CA PRO A 33 -10.53 -10.83 -5.04
C PRO A 33 -11.40 -9.88 -4.20
N LEU A 34 -12.16 -10.47 -3.26
CA LEU A 34 -13.02 -9.71 -2.36
C LEU A 34 -12.24 -8.79 -1.41
N ALA A 35 -11.06 -9.25 -0.96
CA ALA A 35 -10.18 -8.47 -0.08
C ALA A 35 -9.65 -7.22 -0.78
N GLY A 36 -9.35 -7.33 -2.08
CA GLY A 36 -8.92 -6.22 -2.93
C GLY A 36 -7.68 -6.55 -3.75
N PHE A 37 -7.22 -5.55 -4.50
CA PHE A 37 -6.02 -5.62 -5.34
C PHE A 37 -4.90 -4.89 -4.62
N MET A 38 -3.83 -5.62 -4.30
CA MET A 38 -2.60 -5.00 -3.82
C MET A 38 -1.73 -4.65 -5.01
N ALA A 39 -1.44 -3.36 -5.16
CA ALA A 39 -0.69 -2.82 -6.29
C ALA A 39 0.20 -1.67 -5.83
N ASP A 40 1.11 -1.26 -6.69
CA ASP A 40 1.68 0.07 -6.59
C ASP A 40 0.66 1.13 -7.07
N GLU A 41 1.06 2.39 -7.05
CA GLU A 41 0.20 3.52 -7.44
C GLU A 41 0.44 3.95 -8.91
N ALA A 42 0.88 3.03 -9.76
CA ALA A 42 1.01 3.30 -11.19
C ALA A 42 -0.36 3.54 -11.84
N GLY A 43 -0.45 4.53 -12.71
CA GLY A 43 -1.68 4.89 -13.41
C GLY A 43 -2.18 3.78 -14.34
N GLY A 44 -1.24 3.07 -14.98
CA GLY A 44 -1.54 1.98 -15.91
C GLY A 44 -2.33 0.85 -15.25
N ILE A 45 -1.91 0.37 -14.07
CA ILE A 45 -2.61 -0.74 -13.39
C ILE A 45 -3.99 -0.31 -12.89
N GLN A 46 -4.12 0.91 -12.38
CA GLN A 46 -5.39 1.47 -11.92
C GLN A 46 -6.39 1.60 -13.06
N GLU A 47 -5.94 2.15 -14.19
CA GLU A 47 -6.78 2.30 -15.38
C GLU A 47 -7.12 0.94 -16.01
N GLY A 48 -6.16 0.00 -16.04
CA GLY A 48 -6.39 -1.34 -16.53
C GLY A 48 -7.44 -2.09 -15.71
N LEU A 49 -7.33 -2.05 -14.38
CA LEU A 49 -8.33 -2.61 -13.47
C LEU A 49 -9.70 -1.96 -13.69
N ARG A 50 -9.76 -0.63 -13.78
CA ARG A 50 -11.00 0.13 -13.99
C ARG A 50 -11.69 -0.27 -15.30
N ARG A 51 -10.93 -0.49 -16.38
CA ARG A 51 -11.47 -0.93 -17.67
C ARG A 51 -12.02 -2.35 -17.64
N VAL A 52 -11.40 -3.26 -16.88
CA VAL A 52 -11.82 -4.68 -16.82
C VAL A 52 -12.93 -4.94 -15.82
N TYR A 53 -12.88 -4.30 -14.64
CA TYR A 53 -13.77 -4.57 -13.51
C TYR A 53 -14.73 -3.42 -13.17
N GLY A 54 -14.63 -2.29 -13.89
CA GLY A 54 -15.45 -1.09 -13.65
C GLY A 54 -14.91 -0.19 -12.53
N GLN A 55 -15.58 0.95 -12.33
CA GLN A 55 -15.13 2.02 -11.41
C GLN A 55 -14.97 1.54 -9.95
N ALA A 56 -15.89 0.69 -9.48
CA ALA A 56 -15.91 0.22 -8.09
C ALA A 56 -14.66 -0.59 -7.69
N VAL A 57 -13.84 -1.04 -8.65
CA VAL A 57 -12.58 -1.73 -8.35
C VAL A 57 -11.55 -0.83 -7.68
N LEU A 58 -11.57 0.48 -7.96
CA LEU A 58 -10.63 1.44 -7.41
C LEU A 58 -10.77 1.56 -5.88
N GLU A 59 -11.99 1.38 -5.37
CA GLU A 59 -12.26 1.32 -3.93
C GLU A 59 -11.67 0.07 -3.25
N ARG A 60 -11.19 -0.89 -4.03
CA ARG A 60 -10.59 -2.12 -3.54
C ARG A 60 -9.09 -2.18 -3.83
N ILE A 61 -8.49 -1.09 -4.31
CA ILE A 61 -7.03 -0.97 -4.42
C ILE A 61 -6.44 -0.65 -3.05
N LYS A 62 -5.34 -1.32 -2.71
CA LYS A 62 -4.50 -1.05 -1.55
C LYS A 62 -3.06 -0.90 -2.01
N THR A 63 -2.44 0.23 -1.69
CA THR A 63 -1.01 0.41 -1.90
C THR A 63 -0.24 -0.33 -0.83
N CYS A 64 0.88 -0.95 -1.22
CA CYS A 64 1.83 -1.47 -0.25
C CYS A 64 2.45 -0.33 0.59
N GLU A 65 2.30 -0.39 1.91
CA GLU A 65 2.86 0.59 2.85
C GLU A 65 4.39 0.63 2.80
N PHE A 66 5.02 -0.48 2.40
CA PHE A 66 6.46 -0.54 2.14
C PHE A 66 6.87 0.38 0.99
N HIS A 67 6.09 0.49 -0.09
CA HIS A 67 6.37 1.40 -1.20
C HIS A 67 6.34 2.87 -0.76
N PHE A 68 5.38 3.24 0.10
CA PHE A 68 5.34 4.57 0.70
C PHE A 68 6.62 4.84 1.50
N LEU A 69 7.00 3.93 2.41
CA LEU A 69 8.20 4.09 3.24
C LEU A 69 9.50 4.06 2.43
N GLN A 70 9.60 3.23 1.40
CA GLN A 70 10.75 3.18 0.51
C GLN A 70 10.88 4.48 -0.28
N CYS A 71 9.75 5.03 -0.77
CA CYS A 71 9.72 6.33 -1.43
C CYS A 71 10.15 7.45 -0.48
N ALA A 72 9.62 7.49 0.75
CA ALA A 72 10.02 8.42 1.79
C ALA A 72 11.53 8.33 2.10
N ASN A 73 12.05 7.11 2.30
CA ASN A 73 13.47 6.88 2.57
C ASN A 73 14.37 7.39 1.43
N ARG A 74 13.99 7.18 0.17
CA ARG A 74 14.72 7.71 -0.98
C ARG A 74 14.74 9.24 -0.98
N ARG A 75 13.60 9.88 -0.69
CA ARG A 75 13.49 11.35 -0.59
C ARG A 75 14.37 11.93 0.52
N GLN A 76 14.30 11.31 1.69
CA GLN A 76 15.12 11.67 2.84
C GLN A 76 16.62 11.60 2.51
N ARG A 77 17.08 10.47 1.96
CA ARG A 77 18.50 10.28 1.62
C ARG A 77 18.99 11.25 0.55
N ALA A 78 18.16 11.57 -0.43
CA ALA A 78 18.56 12.40 -1.55
C ALA A 78 18.57 13.91 -1.22
N ARG A 79 17.69 14.37 -0.32
CA ARG A 79 17.42 15.82 -0.17
C ARG A 79 17.36 16.35 1.26
N LEU A 80 17.36 15.50 2.29
CA LEU A 80 17.44 15.94 3.69
C LEU A 80 18.86 15.73 4.23
N HIS A 81 19.61 16.82 4.37
CA HIS A 81 21.04 16.76 4.72
C HIS A 81 21.33 16.57 6.21
N SER A 82 20.46 17.06 7.11
CA SER A 82 20.70 16.98 8.56
C SER A 82 20.04 15.75 9.19
N ASP A 83 20.72 15.05 10.09
CA ASP A 83 20.17 13.85 10.73
C ASP A 83 18.91 14.15 11.55
N LYS A 84 18.86 15.28 12.24
CA LYS A 84 17.62 15.75 12.89
C LYS A 84 16.43 15.91 11.93
N SER A 85 16.68 16.32 10.68
CA SER A 85 15.63 16.45 9.66
C SER A 85 15.18 15.07 9.16
N LYS A 86 16.14 14.14 9.03
CA LYS A 86 15.90 12.75 8.65
C LYS A 86 15.08 12.02 9.72
N GLU A 87 15.47 12.13 10.99
CA GLU A 87 14.76 11.53 12.14
C GLU A 87 13.33 12.08 12.25
N PHE A 88 13.16 13.40 12.14
CA PHE A 88 11.85 14.02 12.13
C PHE A 88 10.98 13.45 11.01
N PHE A 89 11.50 13.41 9.79
CA PHE A 89 10.73 12.94 8.63
C PHE A 89 10.41 11.44 8.71
N THR A 90 11.35 10.62 9.20
CA THR A 90 11.10 9.20 9.49
C THR A 90 10.00 9.03 10.53
N ARG A 91 9.99 9.82 11.59
CA ARG A 91 8.95 9.77 12.63
C ARG A 91 7.58 10.14 12.06
N VAL A 92 7.48 11.25 11.33
CA VAL A 92 6.21 11.72 10.76
C VAL A 92 5.65 10.75 9.73
N THR A 93 6.47 10.21 8.84
CA THR A 93 6.02 9.22 7.84
C THR A 93 5.54 7.91 8.48
N ARG A 94 6.20 7.47 9.55
CA ARG A 94 5.70 6.33 10.35
C ARG A 94 4.42 6.67 11.11
N ALA A 95 4.28 7.89 11.62
CA ALA A 95 3.06 8.33 12.29
C ALA A 95 1.87 8.31 11.32
N LEU A 96 2.03 8.84 10.11
CA LEU A 96 0.99 8.81 9.06
C LEU A 96 0.49 7.38 8.80
N LEU A 97 1.39 6.38 8.73
CA LEU A 97 1.00 4.96 8.59
C LEU A 97 0.43 4.32 9.86
N ALA A 98 0.73 4.85 11.04
CA ALA A 98 0.23 4.30 12.31
C ALA A 98 -1.12 4.91 12.74
N THR A 99 -1.50 6.05 12.18
CA THR A 99 -2.78 6.71 12.48
C THR A 99 -3.97 5.91 11.95
N GLN A 100 -5.08 5.95 12.67
CA GLN A 100 -6.31 5.19 12.36
C GLN A 100 -7.53 6.11 12.22
N THR A 101 -7.32 7.42 12.39
CA THR A 101 -8.34 8.46 12.42
C THR A 101 -7.92 9.61 11.52
N SER A 102 -8.89 10.31 10.91
CA SER A 102 -8.63 11.46 10.03
C SER A 102 -7.94 12.59 10.80
N SER A 103 -8.42 12.89 12.01
CA SER A 103 -7.86 13.86 12.94
C SER A 103 -6.34 13.68 13.15
N ALA A 104 -5.94 12.49 13.61
CA ALA A 104 -4.56 12.19 13.91
C ALA A 104 -3.68 12.16 12.65
N TYR A 105 -4.27 11.81 11.50
CA TYR A 105 -3.62 11.95 10.21
C TYR A 105 -3.37 13.43 9.88
N HIS A 106 -4.39 14.29 9.96
CA HIS A 106 -4.28 15.72 9.68
C HIS A 106 -3.33 16.44 10.65
N ALA A 107 -3.27 16.01 11.92
CA ALA A 107 -2.27 16.49 12.87
C ALA A 107 -0.84 16.17 12.39
N ALA A 108 -0.57 14.94 11.93
CA ALA A 108 0.73 14.57 11.38
C ALA A 108 1.04 15.32 10.06
N VAL A 109 0.03 15.59 9.22
CA VAL A 109 0.18 16.44 8.03
C VAL A 109 0.54 17.87 8.40
N THR A 110 -0.11 18.43 9.42
CA THR A 110 0.20 19.77 9.95
C THR A 110 1.64 19.84 10.45
N GLU A 111 2.08 18.81 11.18
CA GLU A 111 3.47 18.71 11.65
C GLU A 111 4.48 18.70 10.48
N LEU A 112 4.16 17.98 9.39
CA LEU A 112 4.97 17.98 8.17
C LEU A 112 5.01 19.37 7.53
N LYS A 113 3.87 20.05 7.43
CA LYS A 113 3.76 21.40 6.86
C LYS A 113 4.57 22.41 7.66
N ASP A 114 4.49 22.38 9.00
CA ASP A 114 5.28 23.26 9.87
C ASP A 114 6.79 23.01 9.75
N PHE A 115 7.18 21.74 9.60
CA PHE A 115 8.57 21.40 9.35
C PHE A 115 9.07 21.97 8.02
N VAL A 116 8.25 21.94 6.97
CA VAL A 116 8.57 22.55 5.68
C VAL A 116 8.61 24.07 5.78
N ALA A 117 7.67 24.70 6.48
CA ALA A 117 7.57 26.15 6.62
C ALA A 117 8.85 26.78 7.20
N LYS A 118 9.58 26.05 8.05
CA LYS A 118 10.88 26.49 8.59
C LYS A 118 11.98 26.62 7.53
N LYS A 119 11.86 25.92 6.38
CA LYS A 119 12.82 25.92 5.26
C LYS A 119 12.10 25.68 3.92
N PRO A 120 11.30 26.64 3.43
CA PRO A 120 10.28 26.40 2.40
C PRO A 120 10.84 26.27 0.99
N SER A 121 12.11 26.62 0.75
CA SER A 121 12.74 26.50 -0.57
C SER A 121 12.65 25.07 -1.11
N LYS A 122 12.42 24.92 -2.43
CA LYS A 122 12.37 23.62 -3.14
C LYS A 122 13.64 22.80 -2.96
N ASP A 123 14.79 23.47 -2.83
CA ASP A 123 16.09 22.82 -2.63
C ASP A 123 16.37 22.47 -1.15
N GLN A 124 15.44 22.80 -0.26
CA GLN A 124 15.50 22.45 1.15
C GLN A 124 14.37 21.52 1.54
N ARG A 125 13.20 22.02 1.96
CA ARG A 125 12.07 21.19 2.41
C ARG A 125 10.83 21.38 1.56
N GLY A 126 10.75 22.40 0.72
CA GLY A 126 9.58 22.70 -0.12
C GLY A 126 9.17 21.53 -1.02
N PHE A 127 10.14 20.72 -1.47
CA PHE A 127 9.87 19.53 -2.28
C PHE A 127 8.97 18.49 -1.58
N LEU A 128 8.94 18.49 -0.24
CA LEU A 128 8.15 17.53 0.54
C LEU A 128 6.64 17.79 0.39
N ILE A 129 6.22 19.02 0.11
CA ILE A 129 4.79 19.34 -0.08
C ILE A 129 4.28 18.68 -1.35
N THR A 130 4.94 18.92 -2.49
CA THR A 130 4.55 18.29 -3.76
C THR A 130 4.66 16.77 -3.71
N TRP A 131 5.70 16.25 -3.05
CA TRP A 131 5.85 14.82 -2.84
C TRP A 131 4.71 14.24 -2.00
N PHE A 132 4.34 14.90 -0.91
CA PHE A 132 3.31 14.43 0.00
C PHE A 132 1.92 14.57 -0.61
N GLN A 133 1.63 15.66 -1.32
CA GLN A 133 0.35 15.86 -2.00
C GLN A 133 0.00 14.68 -2.89
N TRP A 134 0.96 14.15 -3.65
CA TRP A 134 0.74 12.98 -4.49
C TRP A 134 0.27 11.74 -3.71
N TRP A 135 0.76 11.55 -2.48
CA TRP A 135 0.34 10.47 -1.58
C TRP A 135 -0.99 10.78 -0.88
N ASP A 136 -1.23 12.04 -0.55
CA ASP A 136 -2.47 12.52 0.09
C ASP A 136 -3.68 12.43 -0.86
N ASP A 137 -3.48 12.71 -2.16
CA ASP A 137 -4.47 12.46 -3.21
C ASP A 137 -4.88 10.97 -3.27
N ARG A 138 -4.02 10.08 -2.78
CA ARG A 138 -4.18 8.61 -2.74
C ARG A 138 -4.37 8.08 -1.32
N ARG A 139 -4.75 8.95 -0.38
CA ARG A 139 -4.75 8.60 1.06
C ARG A 139 -5.62 7.40 1.40
N SER A 140 -6.70 7.17 0.65
CA SER A 140 -7.60 6.02 0.78
C SER A 140 -6.98 4.68 0.36
N HIS A 141 -5.90 4.67 -0.41
CA HIS A 141 -5.20 3.46 -0.82
C HIS A 141 -4.05 3.11 0.13
N VAL A 142 -3.45 4.11 0.79
CA VAL A 142 -2.21 3.94 1.55
C VAL A 142 -2.48 3.93 3.05
N PHE A 143 -3.07 5.00 3.57
CA PHE A 143 -3.05 5.30 4.99
C PHE A 143 -4.20 4.61 5.71
N PRO A 144 -3.94 3.90 6.83
CA PRO A 144 -4.99 3.17 7.55
C PRO A 144 -6.15 4.03 8.06
N ALA A 145 -5.93 5.34 8.27
CA ALA A 145 -6.99 6.30 8.58
C ALA A 145 -8.13 6.33 7.54
N PHE A 146 -7.83 6.05 6.26
CA PHE A 146 -8.80 6.09 5.17
C PHE A 146 -8.93 4.76 4.41
N ALA A 147 -8.00 3.82 4.63
CA ALA A 147 -7.98 2.53 3.95
C ALA A 147 -9.18 1.63 4.34
N ARG A 148 -9.56 0.73 3.43
CA ARG A 148 -10.65 -0.21 3.67
C ARG A 148 -10.30 -1.14 4.83
N LYS A 149 -11.27 -1.38 5.72
CA LYS A 149 -11.17 -2.41 6.77
C LYS A 149 -11.06 -3.79 6.09
N ASN A 150 -10.12 -4.62 6.53
CA ASN A 150 -9.79 -5.92 5.90
C ASN A 150 -9.17 -5.83 4.51
N ALA A 151 -8.58 -4.68 4.13
CA ALA A 151 -7.69 -4.63 2.99
C ALA A 151 -6.52 -5.61 3.17
N PRO A 152 -5.92 -6.13 2.08
CA PRO A 152 -4.76 -6.99 2.17
C PRO A 152 -3.65 -6.32 3.01
N ALA A 153 -3.03 -7.09 3.91
CA ALA A 153 -1.88 -6.63 4.68
C ALA A 153 -0.63 -6.53 3.79
N ALA A 154 0.39 -5.78 4.24
CA ALA A 154 1.61 -5.47 3.48
C ALA A 154 2.10 -6.63 2.60
N ASN A 155 2.49 -6.29 1.37
CA ASN A 155 2.73 -7.24 0.29
C ASN A 155 3.78 -8.30 0.67
N LEU A 156 3.33 -9.50 1.05
CA LEU A 156 4.22 -10.65 1.25
C LEU A 156 4.97 -11.00 -0.04
N ALA A 157 4.43 -10.61 -1.21
CA ALA A 157 5.13 -10.77 -2.48
C ALA A 157 6.44 -9.99 -2.51
N GLU A 158 6.59 -8.85 -1.81
CA GLU A 158 7.90 -8.14 -1.75
C GLU A 158 8.98 -8.98 -1.06
N VAL A 159 8.60 -9.74 -0.03
CA VAL A 159 9.53 -10.66 0.66
C VAL A 159 9.90 -11.81 -0.27
N ILE A 160 8.94 -12.33 -1.04
CA ILE A 160 9.15 -13.39 -2.02
C ILE A 160 10.04 -12.90 -3.17
N HIS A 161 9.68 -11.79 -3.81
CA HIS A 161 10.41 -11.20 -4.94
C HIS A 161 11.82 -10.74 -4.55
N SER A 162 12.03 -10.31 -3.30
CA SER A 162 13.39 -10.01 -2.81
C SER A 162 14.32 -11.23 -2.86
N LYS A 163 13.77 -12.45 -2.75
CA LYS A 163 14.53 -13.69 -2.89
C LYS A 163 14.86 -14.00 -4.35
N TRP A 164 13.99 -13.63 -5.30
CA TRP A 164 14.23 -13.88 -6.72
C TRP A 164 15.51 -13.20 -7.22
N LYS A 165 15.82 -12.02 -6.68
CA LYS A 165 17.09 -11.33 -6.91
C LYS A 165 18.30 -12.18 -6.51
N THR A 166 18.19 -12.90 -5.40
CA THR A 166 19.27 -13.76 -4.87
C THR A 166 19.31 -15.15 -5.50
N THR A 167 18.21 -15.60 -6.13
CA THR A 167 18.09 -16.93 -6.76
C THR A 167 18.17 -16.88 -8.30
N GLY A 168 18.47 -15.72 -8.89
CA GLY A 168 18.66 -15.56 -10.33
C GLY A 168 17.39 -15.35 -11.16
N GLY A 169 16.26 -15.02 -10.54
CA GLY A 169 14.96 -14.78 -11.20
C GLY A 169 14.79 -13.39 -11.81
N GLU A 170 15.87 -12.74 -12.27
CA GLU A 170 15.86 -11.32 -12.68
C GLU A 170 15.30 -11.08 -14.12
N HIS A 171 15.02 -12.14 -14.88
CA HIS A 171 14.59 -12.06 -16.29
C HIS A 171 13.42 -13.00 -16.63
N LEU A 172 12.38 -13.01 -15.80
CA LEU A 172 11.18 -13.80 -16.05
C LEU A 172 10.23 -13.07 -17.01
N SER A 173 9.58 -13.81 -17.92
CA SER A 173 8.42 -13.25 -18.63
C SER A 173 7.28 -12.99 -17.62
N LEU A 174 6.30 -12.15 -17.97
CA LEU A 174 5.17 -11.88 -17.05
C LEU A 174 4.42 -13.16 -16.64
N VAL A 175 4.36 -14.15 -17.54
CA VAL A 175 3.70 -15.44 -17.27
C VAL A 175 4.54 -16.29 -16.32
N ASP A 176 5.86 -16.33 -16.53
CA ASP A 176 6.76 -17.09 -15.65
C ASP A 176 6.85 -16.46 -14.26
N ALA A 177 6.88 -15.13 -14.20
CA ALA A 177 6.80 -14.39 -12.94
C ALA A 177 5.48 -14.69 -12.21
N ALA A 178 4.34 -14.64 -12.92
CA ALA A 178 3.06 -15.01 -12.31
C ALA A 178 3.03 -16.47 -11.82
N ALA A 179 3.61 -17.40 -12.59
CA ALA A 179 3.66 -18.81 -12.23
C ALA A 179 4.55 -19.07 -10.99
N GLU A 180 5.74 -18.47 -10.94
CA GLU A 180 6.64 -18.56 -9.77
C GLU A 180 6.02 -17.89 -8.54
N ASP A 181 5.34 -16.75 -8.69
CA ASP A 181 4.65 -16.07 -7.58
C ASP A 181 3.53 -16.92 -6.98
N ILE A 182 2.73 -17.56 -7.82
CA ILE A 182 1.68 -18.50 -7.38
C ILE A 182 2.32 -19.69 -6.66
N LYS A 183 3.39 -20.28 -7.22
CA LYS A 183 4.09 -21.41 -6.63
C LYS A 183 4.68 -21.07 -5.26
N ASP A 184 5.36 -19.94 -5.14
CA ASP A 184 5.93 -19.47 -3.87
C ASP A 184 4.84 -19.15 -2.84
N SER A 185 3.71 -18.59 -3.29
CA SER A 185 2.53 -18.37 -2.43
C SER A 185 1.94 -19.68 -1.90
N LEU A 186 1.84 -20.73 -2.73
CA LEU A 186 1.38 -22.06 -2.31
C LEU A 186 2.38 -22.73 -1.35
N ILE A 187 3.68 -22.57 -1.56
CA ILE A 187 4.72 -23.05 -0.65
C ILE A 187 4.58 -22.34 0.70
N LEU A 188 4.41 -21.02 0.70
CA LEU A 188 4.23 -20.22 1.91
C LEU A 188 2.96 -20.61 2.67
N GLU A 189 1.84 -20.85 1.97
CA GLU A 189 0.61 -21.35 2.59
C GLU A 189 0.80 -22.72 3.26
N ARG A 190 1.47 -23.66 2.58
CA ARG A 190 1.79 -24.97 3.14
C ARG A 190 2.70 -24.86 4.37
N GLN A 191 3.67 -23.95 4.33
CA GLN A 191 4.51 -23.65 5.50
C GLN A 191 3.64 -23.17 6.66
N PHE A 192 2.75 -22.19 6.45
CA PHE A 192 1.82 -21.71 7.49
C PHE A 192 0.94 -22.83 8.06
N LYS A 193 0.35 -23.67 7.22
CA LYS A 193 -0.43 -24.83 7.69
C LYS A 193 0.42 -25.81 8.51
N GLY A 194 1.68 -26.01 8.14
CA GLY A 194 2.63 -26.83 8.89
C GLY A 194 3.02 -26.23 10.25
N TYR A 195 3.06 -24.90 10.36
CA TYR A 195 3.21 -24.21 11.66
C TYR A 195 2.01 -24.43 12.56
N GLU A 196 0.79 -24.34 12.01
CA GLU A 196 -0.45 -24.50 12.78
C GLU A 196 -0.63 -25.92 13.31
N THR A 197 -0.04 -26.92 12.66
CA THR A 197 -0.11 -28.32 13.09
C THR A 197 1.12 -28.79 13.87
N ASP A 198 2.01 -27.89 14.30
CA ASP A 198 3.28 -28.21 15.00
C ASP A 198 4.24 -29.15 14.22
N HIS A 199 4.04 -29.35 12.92
CA HIS A 199 4.90 -30.22 12.08
C HIS A 199 6.12 -29.49 11.51
N PHE A 200 6.21 -28.17 11.68
CA PHE A 200 7.34 -27.36 11.22
C PHE A 200 8.11 -26.73 12.38
N VAL A 201 9.36 -27.17 12.61
CA VAL A 201 10.26 -26.63 13.62
C VAL A 201 11.20 -25.62 12.99
N GLY A 202 10.74 -24.39 12.78
CA GLY A 202 11.60 -23.31 12.32
C GLY A 202 10.87 -21.99 12.39
N GLY A 203 11.57 -20.89 12.68
CA GLY A 203 11.01 -19.54 12.70
C GLY A 203 10.90 -18.90 14.09
N SER A 204 11.50 -17.72 14.25
CA SER A 204 11.41 -16.88 15.45
C SER A 204 10.16 -15.98 15.45
N GLY A 205 9.06 -16.49 14.91
CA GLY A 205 7.81 -15.75 14.74
C GLY A 205 7.02 -15.64 16.05
N PRO A 206 6.20 -14.60 16.24
CA PRO A 206 5.32 -14.50 17.39
C PRO A 206 4.28 -15.63 17.38
N SER A 207 4.02 -16.23 18.55
CA SER A 207 2.97 -17.26 18.71
C SER A 207 1.59 -16.72 18.35
N VAL A 208 0.63 -17.61 18.06
CA VAL A 208 -0.79 -17.26 17.84
C VAL A 208 -1.35 -16.44 19.00
N SER A 209 -1.03 -16.82 20.24
CA SER A 209 -1.42 -16.06 21.44
C SER A 209 -0.80 -14.66 21.46
N SER A 210 0.47 -14.51 21.06
CA SER A 210 1.13 -13.21 20.96
C SER A 210 0.49 -12.34 19.87
N MET A 211 0.12 -12.92 18.73
CA MET A 211 -0.59 -12.21 17.67
C MET A 211 -1.98 -11.76 18.12
N SER A 212 -2.73 -12.63 18.80
CA SER A 212 -4.05 -12.30 19.35
C SER A 212 -3.99 -11.16 20.37
N SER A 213 -3.04 -11.21 21.30
CA SER A 213 -2.81 -10.14 22.28
C SER A 213 -2.42 -8.81 21.62
N ARG A 214 -1.55 -8.84 20.59
CA ARG A 214 -1.22 -7.65 19.79
C ARG A 214 -2.44 -7.07 19.09
N ASN A 215 -3.27 -7.92 18.50
CA ASN A 215 -4.50 -7.51 17.83
C ASN A 215 -5.50 -6.88 18.82
N TYR A 216 -5.68 -7.49 19.99
CA TYR A 216 -6.53 -6.95 21.04
C TYR A 216 -6.04 -5.58 21.52
N GLN A 217 -4.73 -5.44 21.79
CA GLN A 217 -4.17 -4.15 22.19
C GLN A 217 -4.31 -3.09 21.10
N ALA A 218 -4.12 -3.46 19.83
CA ALA A 218 -4.33 -2.55 18.69
C ALA A 218 -5.81 -2.11 18.59
N GLN A 219 -6.76 -3.01 18.85
CA GLN A 219 -8.19 -2.67 18.90
C GLN A 219 -8.50 -1.71 20.04
N LYS A 220 -7.97 -1.97 21.25
CA LYS A 220 -8.15 -1.10 22.41
C LYS A 220 -7.57 0.30 22.16
N ASN A 221 -6.34 0.38 21.63
CA ASN A 221 -5.70 1.65 21.29
C ASN A 221 -6.50 2.43 20.23
N ARG A 222 -7.16 1.75 19.28
CA ARG A 222 -8.07 2.40 18.32
C ARG A 222 -9.31 2.96 18.99
N ALA A 223 -9.95 2.18 19.86
CA ALA A 223 -11.13 2.63 20.60
C ALA A 223 -10.81 3.86 21.46
N GLU A 224 -9.66 3.87 22.14
CA GLU A 224 -9.21 5.03 22.92
C GLU A 224 -8.97 6.27 22.05
N LYS A 225 -8.40 6.11 20.84
CA LYS A 225 -8.22 7.23 19.90
C LYS A 225 -9.56 7.78 19.42
N TYR A 226 -10.50 6.91 19.03
CA TYR A 226 -11.84 7.34 18.63
C TYR A 226 -12.55 8.10 19.76
N ALA A 227 -12.43 7.62 21.00
CA ALA A 227 -13.02 8.30 22.15
C ALA A 227 -12.41 9.70 22.36
N LYS A 228 -11.09 9.85 22.19
CA LYS A 228 -10.43 11.17 22.27
C LYS A 228 -10.89 12.11 21.16
N ASP A 229 -10.92 11.65 19.92
CA ASP A 229 -11.37 12.46 18.79
C ASP A 229 -12.81 12.98 18.99
N LEU A 230 -13.70 12.15 19.52
CA LEU A 230 -15.09 12.54 19.84
C LEU A 230 -15.21 13.59 20.96
N ILE A 231 -14.22 13.68 21.85
CA ILE A 231 -14.23 14.58 23.00
C ILE A 231 -13.47 15.88 22.68
N GLU A 232 -12.39 15.78 21.91
CA GLU A 232 -11.41 16.86 21.70
C GLU A 232 -11.62 17.63 20.39
N GLU A 233 -12.30 17.07 19.38
CA GLU A 233 -12.45 17.71 18.06
C GLU A 233 -13.92 17.92 17.62
N ASP A 234 -14.15 18.95 16.81
CA ASP A 234 -15.44 19.21 16.17
C ASP A 234 -15.77 18.06 15.20
N PRO A 235 -16.95 17.40 15.30
CA PRO A 235 -17.36 16.30 14.41
C PRO A 235 -17.31 16.62 12.90
N SER A 236 -17.04 17.88 12.52
CA SER A 236 -16.81 18.30 11.13
C SER A 236 -15.56 17.72 10.45
N ASP A 237 -14.51 17.28 11.16
CA ASP A 237 -13.27 16.78 10.54
C ASP A 237 -13.24 15.25 10.33
N LEU A 238 -14.42 14.62 10.35
CA LEU A 238 -14.61 13.21 10.01
C LEU A 238 -14.58 13.01 8.49
N THR A 239 -13.49 13.41 7.84
CA THR A 239 -13.29 13.12 6.41
C THR A 239 -13.31 11.60 6.23
N SER A 240 -14.38 11.12 5.59
CA SER A 240 -14.63 9.70 5.48
C SER A 240 -13.78 9.10 4.36
N ARG A 241 -13.69 7.77 4.33
CA ARG A 241 -13.14 7.06 3.17
C ARG A 241 -13.85 7.46 1.87
N ALA A 242 -15.16 7.72 1.91
CA ALA A 242 -15.94 8.12 0.74
C ALA A 242 -15.46 9.48 0.21
N ASP A 243 -15.18 10.43 1.10
CA ASP A 243 -14.64 11.74 0.71
C ASP A 243 -13.23 11.61 0.11
N ALA A 244 -12.40 10.74 0.69
CA ALA A 244 -11.07 10.45 0.16
C ALA A 244 -11.12 9.83 -1.25
N LEU A 245 -12.04 8.92 -1.49
CA LEU A 245 -12.27 8.33 -2.82
C LEU A 245 -12.91 9.33 -3.79
N GLY A 246 -13.82 10.20 -3.33
CA GLY A 246 -14.46 11.22 -4.15
C GLY A 246 -13.49 12.24 -4.75
N THR A 247 -12.36 12.48 -4.06
CA THR A 247 -11.27 13.34 -4.57
C THR A 247 -10.28 12.63 -5.47
N PHE A 248 -10.32 11.29 -5.57
CA PHE A 248 -9.33 10.50 -6.30
C PHE A 248 -9.66 10.43 -7.80
N GLN A 249 -8.68 10.81 -8.64
CA GLN A 249 -8.77 10.68 -10.09
C GLN A 249 -7.61 9.82 -10.62
N VAL A 250 -7.94 8.81 -11.43
CA VAL A 250 -6.93 7.99 -12.11
C VAL A 250 -6.30 8.83 -13.22
N ASN A 251 -4.99 9.04 -13.11
CA ASN A 251 -4.18 9.55 -14.21
C ASN A 251 -3.42 8.35 -14.83
N PRO A 252 -3.80 7.88 -16.04
CA PRO A 252 -3.18 6.71 -16.67
C PRO A 252 -1.67 6.87 -16.91
N LEU A 253 -1.19 8.10 -17.00
CA LEU A 253 0.22 8.44 -17.20
C LEU A 253 0.98 8.64 -15.87
N SER A 254 0.30 8.52 -14.72
CA SER A 254 0.94 8.60 -13.41
C SER A 254 1.97 7.48 -13.27
N SER A 255 3.21 7.85 -12.98
CA SER A 255 4.25 6.85 -12.69
C SER A 255 3.99 6.17 -11.34
N HIS A 256 4.66 5.05 -11.08
CA HIS A 256 4.74 4.41 -9.74
C HIS A 256 5.48 5.27 -8.69
N ARG A 257 5.88 6.50 -9.01
CA ARG A 257 6.63 7.40 -8.14
C ARG A 257 5.88 8.72 -7.97
N ALA A 258 5.86 9.20 -6.73
CA ALA A 258 5.47 10.58 -6.43
C ALA A 258 6.25 11.57 -7.31
N THR A 259 5.55 12.59 -7.80
CA THR A 259 6.04 13.59 -8.76
C THR A 259 7.43 14.10 -8.38
N LYS A 260 8.37 14.09 -9.33
CA LYS A 260 9.67 14.76 -9.14
C LYS A 260 9.41 16.28 -9.23
N PRO A 261 9.96 17.10 -8.31
CA PRO A 261 9.82 18.55 -8.39
C PRO A 261 10.43 19.13 -9.66
#